data_AF-A0A5C4XAB5-F1
#
_entry.id   AF-A0A5C4XAB5-F1
#
_cell.length_a   1.000
_cell.length_b   1.000
_cell.length_c   1.000
_cell.angle_alpha   90.00
_cell.angle_beta   90.00
_cell.angle_gamma   90.00
#
_symmetry.space_group_name_H-M   'P 1'
#
loop_
_entity.id
_entity.type
_entity.pdbx_description
1 polymer ?
#
loop_
_entity_poly.entity_id
_entity_poly.type
_entity_poly.pdbx_seq_one_letter_code
_entity_poly.pdbx_strand_id
1 'polypeptide(L)'
;MSEGLKITVTLEPEIEDFVRSEVERGSFGSPSDYVEDLIRERREHDIARRQLDAELQKGIDDIEAGRYLPLDEAFTEVRARLGLTPKAR
;
A
#
# COMPACT_ATOMS: atom_id res chain seq x y z
N MET A 1 -11.12 3.74 26.97
CA MET A 1 -11.62 4.81 26.09
C MET A 1 -10.45 5.71 25.82
N SER A 2 -9.74 5.49 24.71
CA SER A 2 -8.63 6.36 24.32
C SER A 2 -9.24 7.67 23.84
N GLU A 3 -8.96 8.77 24.53
CA GLU A 3 -9.41 10.10 24.12
C GLU A 3 -8.72 10.46 22.80
N GLY A 4 -9.50 10.82 21.78
CA GLY A 4 -8.97 11.21 20.48
C GLY A 4 -8.15 12.50 20.59
N LEU A 5 -7.06 12.61 19.82
CA LEU A 5 -6.25 13.82 19.79
C LEU A 5 -7.03 14.93 19.04
N LYS A 6 -7.33 16.04 19.74
CA LYS A 6 -7.92 17.23 19.11
C LYS A 6 -6.82 18.12 18.53
N ILE A 7 -6.91 18.41 17.23
CA ILE A 7 -5.97 19.29 16.52
C ILE A 7 -6.77 20.42 15.88
N THR A 8 -6.27 21.66 16.01
CA THR A 8 -6.76 22.82 15.26
C THR A 8 -5.71 23.21 14.23
N VAL A 9 -6.08 23.25 12.97
CA VAL A 9 -5.20 23.61 11.85
C VAL A 9 -5.89 24.68 11.02
N THR A 10 -5.13 25.69 10.61
CA THR A 10 -5.58 26.69 9.64
C THR A 10 -5.06 26.27 8.27
N LEU A 11 -5.97 26.08 7.32
CA LEU A 11 -5.63 25.73 5.95
C LEU A 11 -5.45 27.00 5.12
N GLU A 12 -4.60 26.94 4.10
CA GLU A 12 -4.53 27.99 3.09
C GLU A 12 -5.83 27.99 2.26
N PRO A 13 -6.27 29.14 1.70
CA PRO A 13 -7.56 29.25 1.01
C PRO A 13 -7.75 28.22 -0.11
N GLU A 14 -6.70 27.92 -0.88
CA GLU A 14 -6.75 26.92 -1.96
C GLU A 14 -7.05 25.51 -1.41
N ILE A 15 -6.47 25.15 -0.27
CA ILE A 15 -6.70 23.86 0.38
C ILE A 15 -8.07 23.83 1.05
N GLU A 16 -8.54 24.94 1.61
CA GLU A 16 -9.89 25.06 2.15
C GLU A 16 -10.95 24.81 1.08
N ASP A 17 -10.80 25.46 -0.09
CA ASP A 17 -11.71 25.29 -1.23
C ASP A 17 -11.70 23.84 -1.73
N PHE A 18 -10.52 23.22 -1.79
CA PHE A 18 -10.38 21.81 -2.13
C PHE A 18 -11.13 20.91 -1.15
N VAL A 19 -10.88 21.03 0.16
CA VAL A 19 -11.55 20.23 1.21
C VAL A 19 -13.05 20.42 1.15
N ARG A 20 -13.53 21.66 0.97
CA ARG A 20 -14.96 21.95 0.85
C ARG A 20 -15.56 21.25 -0.37
N SER A 21 -14.88 21.30 -1.52
CA SER A 21 -15.34 20.63 -2.73
C SER A 21 -15.39 19.12 -2.59
N GLU A 22 -14.46 18.51 -1.86
CA GLU A 22 -14.44 17.07 -1.60
C GLU A 22 -15.52 16.64 -0.60
N VAL A 23 -15.85 17.49 0.38
CA VAL A 23 -17.01 17.25 1.26
C VAL A 23 -18.32 17.33 0.48
N GLU A 24 -18.47 18.29 -0.44
CA GLU A 24 -19.66 18.43 -1.29
C GLU A 24 -19.81 17.30 -2.32
N ARG A 25 -18.70 16.83 -2.89
CA ARG A 25 -18.67 15.71 -3.86
C ARG A 25 -18.80 14.35 -3.17
N GLY A 26 -18.20 14.23 -2.00
CA GLY A 26 -18.18 13.02 -1.19
C GLY A 26 -19.43 12.88 -0.33
N SER A 27 -19.49 11.77 0.42
CA SER A 27 -20.52 11.54 1.44
C SER A 27 -20.00 11.89 2.85
N PHE A 28 -19.17 12.93 2.96
CA PHE A 28 -18.60 13.35 4.25
C PHE A 28 -19.57 14.28 4.98
N GLY A 29 -19.68 14.10 6.31
CA GLY A 29 -20.54 14.94 7.15
C GLY A 29 -19.93 16.31 7.47
N SER A 30 -18.60 16.41 7.43
CA SER A 30 -17.86 17.63 7.73
C SER A 30 -16.44 17.62 7.14
N PRO A 31 -15.77 18.80 7.05
CA PRO A 31 -14.34 18.89 6.72
C PRO A 31 -13.44 18.09 7.67
N SER A 32 -13.81 17.98 8.96
CA SER A 32 -13.04 17.21 9.93
C SER A 32 -13.10 15.71 9.63
N ASP A 33 -14.25 15.20 9.21
CA ASP A 33 -14.40 13.79 8.81
C ASP A 33 -13.54 13.48 7.58
N TYR A 34 -13.54 14.38 6.60
CA TYR A 34 -12.69 14.26 5.41
C TYR A 34 -11.20 14.21 5.76
N VAL A 35 -10.74 15.12 6.62
CA VAL A 35 -9.34 15.16 7.06
C VAL A 35 -8.97 13.91 7.85
N GLU A 36 -9.85 13.40 8.70
CA GLU A 36 -9.61 12.16 9.44
C GLU A 36 -9.44 10.97 8.49
N ASP A 37 -10.35 10.82 7.53
CA ASP A 37 -10.30 9.74 6.55
C ASP A 37 -9.06 9.86 5.66
N LEU A 38 -8.68 11.08 5.24
CA LEU A 38 -7.46 11.33 4.47
C LEU A 38 -6.20 10.91 5.24
N ILE A 39 -6.14 11.22 6.55
CA ILE A 39 -5.01 10.81 7.40
C ILE A 39 -5.00 9.28 7.57
N ARG A 40 -6.17 8.65 7.71
CA ARG A 40 -6.30 7.20 7.81
C ARG A 40 -5.78 6.51 6.56
N GLU A 41 -6.23 6.94 5.38
CA GLU A 41 -5.78 6.41 4.09
C GLU A 41 -4.27 6.59 3.91
N ARG A 42 -3.75 7.78 4.23
CA ARG A 42 -2.31 8.05 4.18
C ARG A 42 -1.53 7.09 5.07
N ARG A 43 -2.01 6.85 6.30
CA ARG A 43 -1.38 5.91 7.24
C ARG A 43 -1.39 4.48 6.70
N GLU A 44 -2.52 4.03 6.15
CA GLU A 44 -2.63 2.69 5.56
C GLU A 44 -1.69 2.50 4.39
N HIS A 45 -1.61 3.48 3.50
CA HIS A 45 -0.68 3.46 2.38
C HIS A 45 0.79 3.47 2.82
N ASP A 46 1.14 4.25 3.85
CA ASP A 46 2.50 4.26 4.41
C ASP A 46 2.86 2.91 5.07
N ILE A 47 1.90 2.22 5.70
CA ILE A 47 2.09 0.86 6.23
C ILE A 47 2.32 -0.12 5.08
N ALA A 48 1.49 -0.09 4.05
CA ALA A 48 1.62 -0.98 2.88
C ALA A 48 2.97 -0.78 2.18
N ARG A 49 3.43 0.47 2.03
CA ARG A 49 4.75 0.78 1.48
C ARG A 49 5.88 0.18 2.31
N ARG A 50 5.86 0.38 3.63
CA ARG A 50 6.90 -0.19 4.52
C ARG A 50 6.92 -1.71 4.48
N GLN A 51 5.76 -2.36 4.35
CA GLN A 51 5.67 -3.81 4.18
C GLN A 51 6.29 -4.24 2.86
N LEU A 52 5.97 -3.56 1.76
CA LEU A 52 6.57 -3.84 0.46
C LEU A 52 8.09 -3.66 0.48
N ASP A 53 8.59 -2.55 1.04
CA ASP A 53 10.02 -2.29 1.16
C ASP A 53 10.73 -3.39 1.96
N ALA A 54 10.10 -3.88 3.04
CA ALA A 54 10.64 -4.97 3.83
C ALA A 54 10.68 -6.30 3.04
N GLU A 55 9.65 -6.64 2.27
CA GLU A 55 9.67 -7.84 1.42
C GLU A 55 10.68 -7.74 0.28
N LEU A 56 10.84 -6.55 -0.32
CA LEU A 56 11.86 -6.31 -1.33
C LEU A 56 13.27 -6.48 -0.75
N GLN A 57 13.52 -5.95 0.45
CA GLN A 57 14.82 -6.10 1.12
C GLN A 57 15.15 -7.57 1.38
N LYS A 58 14.18 -8.40 1.79
CA LYS A 58 14.40 -9.86 1.92
C LYS A 58 14.86 -10.48 0.60
N GLY A 59 14.23 -10.10 -0.52
CA GLY A 59 14.63 -10.59 -1.84
C GLY A 59 16.04 -10.16 -2.24
N ILE A 60 16.44 -8.93 -1.90
CA ILE A 60 17.80 -8.44 -2.10
C ILE A 60 18.78 -9.26 -1.27
N ASP A 61 18.50 -9.46 0.02
CA ASP A 61 19.33 -10.24 0.93
C ASP A 61 19.46 -11.72 0.47
N ASP A 62 18.39 -12.27 -0.11
CA ASP A 62 18.39 -13.61 -0.72
C ASP A 62 19.30 -13.67 -1.94
N ILE A 63 19.26 -12.67 -2.83
CA ILE A 63 20.15 -12.59 -4.00
C ILE A 63 21.60 -12.50 -3.56
N GLU A 64 21.92 -11.60 -2.61
CA GLU A 64 23.29 -11.42 -2.10
C GLU A 64 23.85 -12.69 -1.43
N ALA A 65 22.99 -13.43 -0.74
CA ALA A 65 23.35 -14.70 -0.13
C ALA A 65 23.33 -15.91 -1.09
N GLY A 66 23.01 -15.70 -2.37
CA GLY A 66 22.89 -16.77 -3.36
C GLY A 66 21.67 -17.68 -3.16
N ARG A 67 20.69 -17.27 -2.36
CA ARG A 67 19.41 -17.97 -2.12
C ARG A 67 18.39 -17.66 -3.21
N TYR A 68 18.77 -17.85 -4.47
CA TYR A 68 17.88 -17.69 -5.62
C TYR A 68 17.96 -18.91 -6.52
N LEU A 69 16.96 -19.06 -7.39
CA LEU A 69 16.90 -20.13 -8.39
C LEU A 69 16.78 -19.50 -9.78
N PRO A 70 17.49 -20.01 -10.81
CA PRO A 70 17.24 -19.60 -12.18
C PRO A 70 15.79 -19.79 -12.57
N LEU A 71 15.26 -18.86 -13.37
CA LEU A 71 13.84 -18.80 -13.70
C LEU A 71 13.33 -20.10 -14.36
N ASP A 72 14.12 -20.69 -15.25
CA ASP A 72 13.77 -21.93 -15.96
C ASP A 72 13.66 -23.13 -14.99
N GLU A 73 14.55 -23.20 -14.00
CA GLU A 73 14.52 -24.23 -12.96
C GLU A 73 13.29 -24.04 -12.06
N ALA A 74 13.01 -22.80 -11.66
CA ALA A 74 11.84 -22.46 -10.84
C ALA A 74 10.52 -22.84 -11.53
N PHE A 75 10.36 -22.48 -12.81
CA PHE A 75 9.16 -22.85 -13.57
C PHE A 75 9.05 -24.36 -13.79
N THR A 76 10.18 -25.06 -13.97
CA THR A 76 10.19 -26.52 -14.09
C THR A 76 9.67 -27.16 -12.80
N GLU A 77 10.14 -26.73 -11.64
CA GLU A 77 9.70 -27.25 -10.34
C GLU A 77 8.21 -26.95 -10.09
N VAL A 78 7.78 -25.71 -10.33
CA VAL A 78 6.37 -25.31 -10.15
C VAL A 78 5.45 -26.11 -11.07
N ARG A 79 5.81 -26.29 -12.35
CA ARG A 79 5.01 -27.08 -13.29
C ARG A 79 4.95 -28.55 -12.90
N ALA A 80 6.07 -29.13 -12.47
CA ALA A 80 6.12 -30.50 -11.99
C ALA A 80 5.20 -30.69 -10.77
N ARG A 81 5.25 -29.76 -9.81
CA ARG A 81 4.40 -29.79 -8.61
C ARG A 81 2.91 -29.62 -8.92
N LEU A 82 2.58 -28.84 -9.94
CA LEU A 82 1.20 -28.60 -10.38
C LEU A 82 0.70 -29.63 -11.42
N GLY A 83 1.53 -30.58 -11.84
CA GLY A 83 1.17 -31.57 -12.87
C GLY A 83 0.95 -30.98 -14.26
N LEU A 84 1.49 -29.78 -14.53
CA LEU A 84 1.34 -29.08 -15.80
C LEU A 84 2.37 -29.60 -16.80
N THR A 85 1.91 -30.32 -17.84
CA THR A 85 2.79 -30.77 -18.92
C THR A 85 3.17 -29.58 -19.81
N PRO A 86 4.44 -29.45 -20.23
CA PRO A 86 4.83 -28.43 -21.19
C PRO A 86 4.05 -28.60 -22.49
N LYS A 87 3.33 -27.57 -22.92
CA LYS A 87 2.70 -27.58 -24.24
C LYS A 87 3.83 -27.50 -25.27
N ALA A 88 4.02 -28.55 -26.07
CA ALA A 88 4.96 -28.52 -27.18
C ALA A 88 4.61 -27.33 -28.09
N ARG A 89 5.57 -26.44 -28.31
CA ARG A 89 5.45 -25.34 -29.28
C ARG A 89 5.63 -25.88 -30.69
#